data_AF-A0A1X7SEI7-F1
#
_entry.id   AF-A0A1X7SEI7-F1
#
_cell.length_a   1.000
_cell.length_b   1.000
_cell.length_c   1.000
_cell.angle_alpha   90.00
_cell.angle_beta   90.00
_cell.angle_gamma   90.00
#
_symmetry.space_group_name_H-M   'P 1'
#
loop_
_entity.id
_entity.type
_entity.pdbx_description
1 polymer ?
#
loop_
_entity_poly.entity_id
_entity_poly.type
_entity_poly.pdbx_seq_one_letter_code
_entity_poly.pdbx_strand_id
1 'polypeptide(L)'
;MIQQSERSPKYQKVVLIKKWFEENPKATWKDVLAALKRRKEIQVIQDIEKHLSSDHLEPKDFRGQIAPKEMLRLYSDKLTAAIADNLHTISSALYANQLMSLNVKSRMSSLTGNSDYEKASYLVTTLLRQLEASLHPQRDLISICHILIKQKHQALKDIAASILDQL
;
A
#
# COMPACT_ATOMS: atom_id res chain seq x y z
N MET A 1 30.23 -21.31 16.86
CA MET A 1 29.50 -20.11 17.32
C MET A 1 28.17 -20.07 16.57
N ILE A 2 27.08 -20.56 17.16
CA ILE A 2 25.74 -20.49 16.55
C ILE A 2 25.06 -19.26 17.14
N GLN A 3 24.62 -18.35 16.25
CA GLN A 3 24.08 -17.04 16.58
C GLN A 3 22.88 -17.15 17.53
N GLN A 4 22.95 -16.42 18.65
CA GLN A 4 21.87 -16.33 19.64
C GLN A 4 20.58 -15.67 19.11
N SER A 5 20.56 -15.21 17.86
CA SER A 5 19.39 -14.54 17.26
C SER A 5 18.23 -15.50 16.96
N GLU A 6 18.49 -16.78 16.67
CA GLU A 6 17.45 -17.76 16.32
C GLU A 6 16.64 -18.27 17.52
N ARG A 7 17.15 -18.10 18.75
CA ARG A 7 16.47 -18.52 19.99
C ARG A 7 15.75 -17.39 20.71
N SER A 8 15.78 -16.18 20.19
CA SER A 8 15.03 -15.08 20.77
C SER A 8 13.53 -15.38 20.71
N PRO A 9 12.78 -15.27 21.84
CA PRO A 9 11.33 -15.41 21.84
C PRO A 9 10.64 -14.48 20.83
N LYS A 10 11.28 -13.35 20.50
CA LYS A 10 10.81 -12.39 19.50
C LYS A 10 10.93 -12.94 18.08
N TYR A 11 12.06 -13.58 17.74
CA TYR A 11 12.29 -14.17 16.43
C TYR A 11 11.31 -15.32 16.16
N GLN A 12 11.09 -16.18 17.16
CA GLN A 12 10.13 -17.28 17.05
C GLN A 12 8.70 -16.79 16.80
N LYS A 13 8.29 -15.68 17.43
CA LYS A 13 6.98 -15.05 17.20
C LYS A 13 6.84 -14.48 15.79
N VAL A 14 7.89 -13.87 15.22
CA VAL A 14 7.87 -13.38 13.82
C VAL A 14 7.74 -14.52 12.81
N VAL A 15 8.46 -15.63 13.04
CA VAL A 15 8.36 -16.83 12.20
C VAL A 15 6.94 -17.40 12.23
N LEU A 16 6.30 -17.42 13.39
CA LEU A 16 4.90 -17.87 13.53
C LEU A 16 3.92 -17.00 12.76
N ILE A 17 4.11 -15.67 12.75
CA ILE A 17 3.25 -14.74 12.00
C ILE A 17 3.43 -14.96 10.49
N LYS A 18 4.66 -15.13 10.01
CA LYS A 18 4.92 -15.45 8.60
C LYS A 18 4.23 -16.75 8.18
N LYS A 19 4.39 -17.80 8.99
CA LYS A 19 3.73 -19.10 8.78
C LYS A 19 2.20 -18.99 8.82
N TRP A 20 1.66 -18.12 9.67
CA TRP A 20 0.21 -17.88 9.72
C TRP A 20 -0.32 -17.25 8.41
N PHE A 21 0.41 -16.30 7.82
CA PHE A 21 0.03 -15.72 6.52
C PHE A 21 0.16 -16.72 5.35
N GLU A 22 1.10 -17.67 5.43
CA GLU A 22 1.20 -18.78 4.46
C GLU A 22 -0.01 -19.73 4.56
N GLU A 23 -0.43 -20.06 5.77
CA GLU A 23 -1.57 -20.97 6.02
C GLU A 23 -2.93 -20.28 5.86
N ASN A 24 -2.99 -18.95 6.00
CA ASN A 24 -4.23 -18.16 5.95
C ASN A 24 -4.07 -16.96 5.00
N PRO A 25 -4.05 -17.19 3.68
CA PRO A 25 -3.81 -16.13 2.68
C PRO A 25 -4.93 -15.07 2.60
N LYS A 26 -6.09 -15.30 3.23
CA LYS A 26 -7.18 -14.32 3.36
C LYS A 26 -7.14 -13.54 4.68
N ALA A 27 -6.29 -13.93 5.63
CA ALA A 27 -6.18 -13.23 6.90
C ALA A 27 -5.57 -11.86 6.65
N THR A 28 -6.18 -10.85 7.27
CA THR A 28 -5.69 -9.47 7.19
C THR A 28 -4.85 -9.16 8.41
N TRP A 29 -4.01 -8.12 8.31
CA TRP A 29 -3.26 -7.62 9.47
C TRP A 29 -4.18 -7.18 10.62
N LYS A 30 -5.42 -6.74 10.32
CA LYS A 30 -6.44 -6.47 11.33
C LYS A 30 -6.82 -7.73 12.13
N ASP A 31 -6.91 -8.88 11.48
CA ASP A 31 -7.17 -10.17 12.14
C ASP A 31 -5.99 -10.57 13.04
N VAL A 32 -4.76 -10.30 12.60
CA VAL A 32 -3.54 -10.51 13.39
C VAL A 32 -3.52 -9.64 14.64
N LEU A 33 -3.76 -8.34 14.47
CA LEU A 33 -3.85 -7.39 15.58
C LEU A 33 -4.98 -7.74 16.54
N ALA A 34 -6.14 -8.14 16.04
CA ALA A 34 -7.27 -8.57 16.86
C ALA A 34 -6.92 -9.82 17.68
N ALA A 35 -6.25 -10.81 17.07
CA ALA A 35 -5.82 -12.02 17.76
C ALA A 35 -4.75 -11.73 18.84
N LEU A 36 -3.75 -10.89 18.53
CA LEU A 36 -2.71 -10.49 19.47
C LEU A 36 -3.27 -9.66 20.63
N LYS A 37 -4.21 -8.74 20.36
CA LYS A 37 -4.93 -7.99 21.40
C LYS A 37 -5.77 -8.92 22.27
N ARG A 38 -6.46 -9.89 21.68
CA ARG A 38 -7.26 -10.88 22.43
C ARG A 38 -6.41 -11.74 23.35
N ARG A 39 -5.16 -12.02 22.96
CA ARG A 39 -4.17 -12.72 23.79
C ARG A 39 -3.38 -11.81 24.74
N LYS A 40 -3.67 -10.51 24.76
CA LYS A 40 -2.98 -9.48 25.58
C LYS A 40 -1.47 -9.40 25.31
N GLU A 41 -1.04 -9.74 24.11
CA GLU A 41 0.36 -9.70 23.67
C GLU A 41 0.74 -8.27 23.20
N ILE A 42 0.48 -7.27 24.04
CA ILE A 42 0.62 -5.83 23.71
C ILE A 42 2.07 -5.46 23.37
N GLN A 43 3.04 -6.03 24.06
CA GLN A 43 4.46 -5.77 23.79
C GLN A 43 4.91 -6.30 22.43
N VAL A 44 4.31 -7.40 21.95
CA VAL A 44 4.61 -7.96 20.64
C VAL A 44 4.05 -7.08 19.54
N ILE A 45 2.86 -6.51 19.74
CA ILE A 45 2.28 -5.53 18.81
C ILE A 45 3.23 -4.34 18.67
N GLN A 46 3.67 -3.76 19.79
CA GLN A 46 4.57 -2.61 19.80
C GLN A 46 5.95 -2.92 19.21
N ASP A 47 6.52 -4.08 19.52
CA ASP A 47 7.82 -4.49 18.97
C ASP A 47 7.72 -4.73 17.47
N ILE A 48 6.63 -5.32 16.97
CA ILE A 48 6.40 -5.50 15.53
C ILE A 48 6.18 -4.14 14.86
N GLU A 49 5.34 -3.27 15.43
CA GLU A 49 5.14 -1.91 14.92
C GLU A 49 6.47 -1.14 14.88
N LYS A 50 7.30 -1.25 15.92
CA LYS A 50 8.63 -0.62 16.00
C LYS A 50 9.60 -1.20 14.98
N HIS A 51 9.64 -2.52 14.80
CA HIS A 51 10.55 -3.16 13.84
C HIS A 51 10.14 -2.88 12.40
N LEU A 52 8.84 -2.82 12.13
CA LEU A 52 8.31 -2.44 10.83
C LEU A 52 8.48 -0.94 10.55
N SER A 53 8.43 -0.11 11.59
CA SER A 53 8.79 1.31 11.52
C SER A 53 10.30 1.53 11.44
N SER A 54 11.12 0.51 11.71
CA SER A 54 12.59 0.62 11.68
C SER A 54 13.19 0.54 10.26
N ASP A 55 12.36 0.30 9.23
CA ASP A 55 12.70 0.52 7.82
C ASP A 55 12.54 2.01 7.41
N HIS A 56 12.22 2.90 8.37
CA HIS A 56 11.88 4.29 8.10
C HIS A 56 13.08 5.22 8.29
N LEU A 57 13.37 5.98 7.22
CA LEU A 57 14.07 7.25 7.26
C LEU A 57 13.56 8.10 8.44
N GLU A 58 14.50 8.61 9.23
CA GLU A 58 14.23 9.42 10.43
C GLU A 58 13.21 10.56 10.18
N PRO A 59 12.26 10.77 11.12
CA PRO A 59 11.29 11.85 11.02
C PRO A 59 11.92 13.17 11.48
N LYS A 60 12.07 14.12 10.57
CA LYS A 60 12.20 15.54 10.92
C LYS A 60 10.93 16.28 10.51
N ASP A 61 10.37 16.95 11.50
CA ASP A 61 9.23 17.88 11.49
C ASP A 61 7.80 17.34 11.39
N PHE A 62 7.24 17.16 12.59
CA PHE A 62 5.81 17.15 12.87
C PHE A 62 5.19 18.52 12.54
N ARG A 63 4.67 18.68 11.31
CA ARG A 63 3.65 19.70 11.00
C ARG A 63 2.48 19.04 10.28
N GLY A 64 1.45 18.63 11.04
CA GLY A 64 0.11 18.38 10.53
C GLY A 64 0.00 17.46 9.31
N GLN A 65 0.72 16.32 9.29
CA GLN A 65 0.70 15.38 8.18
C GLN A 65 -0.73 14.91 7.88
N ILE A 66 -1.20 15.23 6.68
CA ILE A 66 -2.41 14.66 6.11
C ILE A 66 -2.13 13.16 5.95
N ALA A 67 -2.95 12.30 6.56
CA ALA A 67 -2.74 10.85 6.49
C ALA A 67 -2.67 10.40 5.01
N PRO A 68 -1.83 9.41 4.64
CA PRO A 68 -1.66 8.97 3.24
C PRO A 68 -2.96 8.70 2.48
N LYS A 69 -3.98 8.20 3.20
CA LYS A 69 -5.32 7.99 2.65
C LYS A 69 -6.07 9.30 2.32
N GLU A 70 -5.95 10.30 3.18
CA GLU A 70 -6.59 11.61 2.98
C GLU A 70 -5.86 12.38 1.87
N MET A 71 -4.54 12.17 1.75
CA MET A 71 -3.75 12.63 0.61
C MET A 71 -4.24 12.03 -0.69
N LEU A 72 -4.31 10.70 -0.80
CA LEU A 72 -4.76 10.08 -2.05
C LEU A 72 -6.22 10.45 -2.36
N ARG A 73 -7.07 10.62 -1.35
CA ARG A 73 -8.45 11.10 -1.49
C ARG A 73 -8.51 12.54 -2.02
N LEU A 74 -7.64 13.43 -1.55
CA LEU A 74 -7.57 14.83 -2.03
C LEU A 74 -7.21 14.90 -3.53
N TYR A 75 -6.38 13.97 -3.99
CA TYR A 75 -5.95 13.92 -5.39
C TYR A 75 -6.77 12.95 -6.26
N SER A 76 -7.82 12.31 -5.73
CA SER A 76 -8.53 11.21 -6.42
C SER A 76 -9.10 11.64 -7.77
N ASP A 77 -9.70 12.83 -7.85
CA ASP A 77 -10.37 13.30 -9.06
C ASP A 77 -9.35 13.64 -10.14
N LYS A 78 -8.26 14.33 -9.75
CA LYS A 78 -7.13 14.66 -10.65
C LYS A 78 -6.41 13.41 -11.13
N LEU A 79 -6.17 12.44 -10.24
CA LEU A 79 -5.59 11.15 -10.58
C LEU A 79 -6.49 10.37 -11.51
N THR A 80 -7.80 10.35 -11.26
CA THR A 80 -8.77 9.64 -12.11
C THR A 80 -8.75 10.20 -13.53
N ALA A 81 -8.83 11.52 -13.69
CA ALA A 81 -8.75 12.17 -15.00
C ALA A 81 -7.43 11.85 -15.71
N ALA A 82 -6.29 12.02 -15.02
CA ALA A 82 -4.98 11.81 -15.63
C ALA A 82 -4.67 10.33 -15.91
N ILE A 83 -5.24 9.40 -15.14
CA ILE A 83 -5.13 7.95 -15.40
C ILE A 83 -6.00 7.56 -16.59
N ALA A 84 -7.19 8.15 -16.76
CA ALA A 84 -8.08 7.85 -17.87
C ALA A 84 -7.38 8.05 -19.23
N ASP A 85 -6.59 9.12 -19.34
CA ASP A 85 -5.83 9.45 -20.55
C ASP A 85 -4.71 8.46 -20.89
N ASN A 86 -4.31 7.59 -19.95
CA ASN A 86 -3.22 6.63 -20.13
C ASN A 86 -3.44 5.29 -19.41
N LEU A 87 -4.71 4.86 -19.37
CA LEU A 87 -5.19 3.77 -18.52
C LEU A 87 -4.45 2.45 -18.76
N HIS A 88 -4.26 2.08 -20.03
CA HIS A 88 -3.66 0.80 -20.40
C HIS A 88 -2.19 0.66 -19.95
N THR A 89 -1.42 1.74 -20.10
CA THR A 89 0.00 1.77 -19.71
C THR A 89 0.14 1.68 -18.19
N ILE A 90 -0.68 2.45 -17.46
CA ILE A 90 -0.65 2.50 -16.00
C ILE A 90 -1.12 1.17 -15.41
N SER A 91 -2.21 0.62 -15.92
CA SER A 91 -2.72 -0.69 -15.51
C SER A 91 -1.65 -1.77 -15.71
N SER A 92 -0.94 -1.74 -16.85
CA SER A 92 0.15 -2.69 -17.09
C SER A 92 1.35 -2.50 -16.16
N ALA A 93 1.73 -1.24 -15.87
CA ALA A 93 2.81 -0.92 -14.96
C ALA A 93 2.49 -1.32 -13.50
N LEU A 94 1.29 -1.04 -13.02
CA LEU A 94 0.85 -1.42 -11.68
C LEU A 94 0.76 -2.95 -11.53
N TYR A 95 0.34 -3.66 -12.58
CA TYR A 95 0.35 -5.12 -12.61
C TYR A 95 1.78 -5.69 -12.54
N ALA A 96 2.69 -5.16 -13.36
CA ALA A 96 4.08 -5.62 -13.39
C ALA A 96 4.81 -5.41 -12.05
N ASN A 97 4.44 -4.36 -11.30
CA ASN A 97 5.00 -4.06 -9.97
C ASN A 97 4.21 -4.72 -8.82
N GLN A 98 3.30 -5.66 -9.12
CA GLN A 98 2.50 -6.41 -8.13
C GLN A 98 1.59 -5.55 -7.23
N LEU A 99 1.44 -4.25 -7.53
CA LEU A 99 0.51 -3.37 -6.81
C LEU A 99 -0.95 -3.59 -7.25
N MET A 100 -1.14 -4.10 -8.47
CA MET A 100 -2.45 -4.51 -8.97
C MET A 100 -2.50 -6.02 -9.20
N SER A 101 -3.49 -6.68 -8.63
CA SER A 101 -3.71 -8.11 -8.87
C SER A 101 -4.31 -8.39 -10.26
N LEU A 102 -4.12 -9.61 -10.76
CA LEU A 102 -4.73 -10.05 -12.02
C LEU A 102 -6.27 -9.95 -11.99
N ASN A 103 -6.88 -10.15 -10.81
CA ASN A 103 -8.33 -10.00 -10.63
C ASN A 103 -8.80 -8.56 -10.90
N VAL A 104 -8.07 -7.56 -10.39
CA VAL A 104 -8.39 -6.14 -10.64
C VAL A 104 -8.23 -5.81 -12.12
N LYS A 105 -7.14 -6.30 -12.75
CA LYS A 105 -6.91 -6.15 -14.20
C LYS A 105 -8.04 -6.78 -15.02
N SER A 106 -8.42 -8.01 -14.69
CA SER A 106 -9.49 -8.74 -15.37
C SER A 106 -10.83 -8.05 -15.23
N ARG A 107 -11.17 -7.56 -14.02
CA ARG A 107 -12.41 -6.81 -13.80
C ARG A 107 -12.48 -5.54 -14.63
N MET A 108 -11.38 -4.78 -14.72
CA MET A 108 -11.31 -3.61 -15.60
C MET A 108 -11.56 -3.97 -17.07
N SER A 109 -10.99 -5.08 -17.55
CA SER A 109 -11.23 -5.58 -18.90
C SER A 109 -12.66 -6.08 -19.12
N SER A 110 -13.34 -6.53 -18.06
CA SER A 110 -14.75 -6.96 -18.09
C SER A 110 -15.76 -5.81 -17.98
N LEU A 111 -15.31 -4.57 -17.67
CA LEU A 111 -16.14 -3.36 -17.71
C LEU A 111 -16.33 -2.89 -19.17
N THR A 112 -16.83 -3.78 -20.02
CA THR A 112 -17.08 -3.53 -21.44
C THR A 112 -18.22 -2.50 -21.59
N GLY A 113 -18.00 -1.44 -22.36
CA GLY A 113 -18.95 -0.34 -22.53
C GLY A 113 -18.74 0.85 -21.59
N ASN A 114 -17.93 0.69 -20.54
CA ASN A 114 -17.55 1.80 -19.67
C ASN A 114 -16.43 2.64 -20.30
N SER A 115 -16.51 3.95 -20.07
CA SER A 115 -15.47 4.91 -20.41
C SER A 115 -14.16 4.62 -19.67
N ASP A 116 -13.05 5.08 -20.22
CA ASP A 116 -11.75 4.93 -19.56
C ASP A 116 -11.67 5.75 -18.26
N TYR A 117 -12.48 6.80 -18.14
CA TYR A 117 -12.68 7.54 -16.89
C TYR A 117 -13.31 6.67 -15.80
N GLU A 118 -14.37 5.91 -16.10
CA GLU A 118 -15.01 5.02 -15.14
C GLU A 118 -14.07 3.88 -14.71
N LYS A 119 -13.30 3.33 -15.65
CA LYS A 119 -12.28 2.31 -15.34
C LYS A 119 -11.13 2.88 -14.51
N ALA A 120 -10.70 4.10 -14.80
CA ALA A 120 -9.71 4.82 -14.00
C ALA A 120 -10.22 5.10 -12.58
N SER A 121 -11.48 5.52 -12.44
CA SER A 121 -12.13 5.78 -11.16
C SER A 121 -12.19 4.51 -10.30
N TYR A 122 -12.54 3.38 -10.93
CA TYR A 122 -12.50 2.07 -10.30
C TYR A 122 -11.09 1.70 -9.81
N LEU A 123 -10.06 1.96 -10.64
CA LEU A 123 -8.66 1.70 -10.27
C LEU A 123 -8.22 2.56 -9.09
N VAL A 124 -8.49 3.87 -9.10
CA VAL A 124 -8.16 4.80 -7.99
C VAL A 124 -8.86 4.37 -6.71
N THR A 125 -10.15 4.03 -6.78
CA THR A 125 -10.92 3.52 -5.63
C THR A 125 -10.33 2.22 -5.09
N THR A 126 -9.82 1.35 -5.96
CA THR A 126 -9.18 0.10 -5.55
C THR A 126 -7.85 0.35 -4.85
N LEU A 127 -7.03 1.27 -5.37
CA LEU A 127 -5.76 1.69 -4.75
C LEU A 127 -5.99 2.33 -3.36
N LEU A 128 -7.01 3.18 -3.23
CA LEU A 128 -7.43 3.75 -1.94
C LEU A 128 -7.76 2.65 -0.92
N ARG A 129 -8.59 1.67 -1.31
CA ARG A 129 -8.96 0.55 -0.43
C ARG A 129 -7.77 -0.33 -0.07
N GLN A 130 -6.83 -0.54 -1.00
CA GLN A 130 -5.59 -1.27 -0.72
C GLN A 130 -4.73 -0.51 0.30
N LEU A 131 -4.60 0.80 0.18
CA LEU A 131 -3.89 1.63 1.16
C LEU A 131 -4.56 1.61 2.53
N GLU A 132 -5.88 1.62 2.60
CA GLU A 132 -6.62 1.48 3.87
C GLU A 132 -6.39 0.13 4.57
N ALA A 133 -6.15 -0.93 3.78
CA ALA A 133 -5.85 -2.27 4.27
C ALA A 133 -4.34 -2.51 4.46
N SER A 134 -3.49 -1.58 4.01
CA SER A 134 -2.03 -1.74 4.02
C SER A 134 -1.44 -1.66 5.43
N LEU A 135 -0.39 -2.44 5.64
CA LEU A 135 0.47 -2.38 6.82
C LEU A 135 1.36 -1.12 6.83
N HIS A 136 1.70 -0.59 5.65
CA HIS A 136 2.58 0.56 5.44
C HIS A 136 2.00 1.54 4.42
N PRO A 137 0.87 2.20 4.73
CA PRO A 137 0.16 3.05 3.79
C PRO A 137 1.02 4.18 3.21
N GLN A 138 1.96 4.73 3.98
CA GLN A 138 2.88 5.75 3.48
C GLN A 138 3.91 5.17 2.48
N ARG A 139 4.49 4.01 2.77
CA ARG A 139 5.44 3.32 1.87
C ARG A 139 4.76 2.85 0.57
N ASP A 140 3.55 2.34 0.68
CA ASP A 140 2.76 1.91 -0.47
C ASP A 140 2.36 3.10 -1.34
N LEU A 141 1.96 4.23 -0.74
CA LEU A 141 1.67 5.45 -1.47
C LEU A 141 2.90 6.01 -2.17
N ILE A 142 4.07 6.02 -1.49
CA ILE A 142 5.35 6.41 -2.11
C ILE A 142 5.67 5.49 -3.30
N SER A 143 5.46 4.19 -3.16
CA SER A 143 5.70 3.21 -4.23
C SER A 143 4.79 3.46 -5.44
N ILE A 144 3.51 3.75 -5.20
CA ILE A 144 2.55 4.15 -6.25
C ILE A 144 3.04 5.42 -6.95
N CYS A 145 3.40 6.47 -6.20
CA CYS A 145 3.86 7.73 -6.77
C CYS A 145 5.11 7.56 -7.63
N HIS A 146 6.08 6.76 -7.20
CA HIS A 146 7.25 6.45 -8.02
C HIS A 146 6.92 5.75 -9.35
N ILE A 147 5.92 4.86 -9.37
CA ILE A 147 5.47 4.22 -10.62
C ILE A 147 4.81 5.24 -11.54
N LEU A 148 4.01 6.15 -10.98
CA LEU A 148 3.36 7.23 -11.73
C LEU A 148 4.38 8.21 -12.33
N ILE A 149 5.42 8.59 -11.58
CA ILE A 149 6.50 9.47 -12.06
C ILE A 149 7.28 8.84 -13.22
N LYS A 150 7.43 7.51 -13.23
CA LYS A 150 8.12 6.78 -14.31
C LYS A 150 7.30 6.71 -15.61
N GLN A 151 6.02 7.06 -15.59
CA GLN A 151 5.20 7.08 -16.81
C GLN A 151 5.60 8.25 -17.71
N LYS A 152 5.36 8.15 -19.02
CA LYS A 152 5.66 9.26 -19.96
C LYS A 152 4.70 10.45 -19.84
N HIS A 153 3.62 10.32 -19.08
CA HIS A 153 2.52 11.30 -19.02
C HIS A 153 2.79 12.41 -18.00
N GLN A 154 2.98 13.66 -18.47
CA GLN A 154 3.46 14.76 -17.65
C GLN A 154 2.54 15.10 -16.47
N ALA A 155 1.23 15.22 -16.70
CA ALA A 155 0.28 15.55 -15.62
C ALA A 155 0.29 14.51 -14.49
N LEU A 156 0.55 13.23 -14.79
CA LEU A 156 0.67 12.20 -13.75
C LEU A 156 1.95 12.34 -12.95
N LYS A 157 3.06 12.71 -13.59
CA LYS A 157 4.30 13.01 -12.88
C LYS A 157 4.12 14.18 -11.93
N ASP A 158 3.49 15.25 -12.41
CA ASP A 158 3.31 16.48 -11.63
C ASP A 158 2.40 16.23 -10.42
N ILE A 159 1.31 15.49 -10.61
CA ILE A 159 0.41 15.08 -9.51
C ILE A 159 1.16 14.19 -8.52
N ALA A 160 1.89 13.17 -8.99
CA ALA A 160 2.61 12.25 -8.12
C ALA A 160 3.75 12.94 -7.34
N ALA A 161 4.47 13.88 -7.96
CA ALA A 161 5.46 14.71 -7.30
C ALA A 161 4.81 15.60 -6.22
N SER A 162 3.67 16.23 -6.54
CA SER A 162 2.92 17.05 -5.57
C SER A 162 2.45 16.25 -4.35
N ILE A 163 2.06 14.98 -4.54
CA ILE A 163 1.70 14.08 -3.43
C ILE A 163 2.94 13.78 -2.58
N LEU A 164 4.09 13.47 -3.19
CA LEU A 164 5.33 13.18 -2.47
C LEU A 164 5.84 14.38 -1.66
N ASP A 165 5.73 15.60 -2.22
CA ASP A 165 6.15 16.82 -1.54
C ASP A 165 5.28 17.17 -0.32
N GLN A 166 4.07 16.60 -0.24
CA GLN A 166 3.08 16.86 0.81
C GLN A 166 2.98 15.73 1.87
N LEU A 167 3.76 14.66 1.71
CA LEU A 167 3.85 13.54 2.66
C LEU A 167 4.94 13.79 3.72
#